data_AF-A0A9P5XWV0-F1
#
_entry.id   AF-A0A9P5XWV0-F1
#
_cell.length_a   1.000
_cell.length_b   1.000
_cell.length_c   1.000
_cell.angle_alpha   90.00
_cell.angle_beta   90.00
_cell.angle_gamma   90.00
#
_symmetry.space_group_name_H-M   'P 1'
#
loop_
_entity.id
_entity.type
_entity.pdbx_description
1 polymer ?
#
loop_
_entity_poly.entity_id
_entity_poly.type
_entity_poly.pdbx_seq_one_letter_code
_entity_poly.pdbx_strand_id
1 'polypeptide(L)'
;MTAWPVPAGSGINLVAGGAVSKVDPETTGLHPAWRKALGLAYFTESWADGDPASVIQGVRKKIERGVDILEGLGSATYFNEASPFEKDPQKTFFGSHYQRLKTIKNKYDPTGLFIVAGGVGSDDWDSSLNHRK
;
A
#
# COMPACT_ATOMS: atom_id res chain seq x y z
N MET A 1 18.69 5.68 -22.37
CA MET A 1 18.54 6.51 -21.16
C MET A 1 18.50 5.54 -20.00
N THR A 2 19.61 5.34 -19.29
CA THR A 2 19.67 4.39 -18.16
C THR A 2 18.97 5.03 -16.97
N ALA A 3 17.81 4.49 -16.57
CA ALA A 3 17.23 4.83 -15.29
C ALA A 3 18.20 4.35 -14.21
N TRP A 4 18.63 5.24 -13.33
CA TRP A 4 19.43 4.83 -12.18
C TRP A 4 18.52 3.99 -11.27
N PRO A 5 18.83 2.70 -11.02
CA PRO A 5 18.03 1.90 -10.11
C PRO A 5 18.10 2.57 -8.73
N VAL A 6 16.94 2.73 -8.08
CA VAL A 6 16.90 3.12 -6.67
C VAL A 6 17.71 2.05 -5.90
N PRO A 7 18.80 2.42 -5.21
CA PRO A 7 19.59 1.43 -4.49
C PRO A 7 18.73 0.71 -3.47
N ALA A 8 18.91 -0.61 -3.36
CA ALA A 8 18.31 -1.36 -2.25
C ALA A 8 18.72 -0.73 -0.91
N GLY A 9 17.80 -0.66 0.03
CA GLY A 9 18.04 0.00 1.30
C GLY A 9 16.77 0.17 2.12
N SER A 10 16.92 0.66 3.34
CA SER A 10 15.82 0.97 4.25
C SER A 10 15.97 2.36 4.85
N GLY A 11 14.87 2.92 5.30
CA GLY A 11 14.84 4.28 5.83
C GLY A 11 13.56 4.58 6.61
N ILE A 12 13.56 5.75 7.24
CA ILE A 12 12.39 6.30 7.92
C ILE A 12 12.20 7.74 7.48
N ASN A 13 11.04 8.03 6.90
CA ASN A 13 10.61 9.38 6.56
C ASN A 13 9.86 9.99 7.75
N LEU A 14 10.37 11.07 8.32
CA LEU A 14 9.71 11.82 9.41
C LEU A 14 8.67 12.80 8.87
N VAL A 15 7.66 12.24 8.19
CA VAL A 15 6.60 12.99 7.49
C VAL A 15 5.23 12.93 8.20
N ALA A 16 5.18 12.32 9.39
CA ALA A 16 3.99 12.25 10.24
C ALA A 16 4.12 13.18 11.46
N GLY A 17 3.19 13.07 12.42
CA GLY A 17 3.17 13.93 13.60
C GLY A 17 2.83 15.41 13.29
N GLY A 18 3.14 16.31 14.23
CA GLY A 18 2.98 17.76 14.03
C GLY A 18 1.57 18.19 13.64
N ALA A 19 1.42 18.76 12.44
CA ALA A 19 0.10 19.14 11.92
C ALA A 19 -0.75 17.92 11.51
N VAL A 20 -0.11 16.85 11.01
CA VAL A 20 -0.79 15.62 10.56
C VAL A 20 -1.54 14.95 11.71
N SER A 21 -1.01 15.02 12.94
CA SER A 21 -1.63 14.43 14.14
C SER A 21 -2.82 15.23 14.67
N LYS A 22 -3.04 16.46 14.22
CA LYS A 22 -4.08 17.36 14.74
C LYS A 22 -5.39 17.33 13.94
N VAL A 23 -5.36 16.79 12.72
CA VAL A 23 -6.55 16.69 11.87
C VAL A 23 -7.46 15.60 12.41
N ASP A 24 -8.76 15.86 12.54
CA ASP A 24 -9.74 14.83 12.91
C ASP A 24 -9.69 13.69 11.87
N PRO A 25 -9.38 12.44 12.26
CA PRO A 25 -9.31 11.31 11.33
C PRO A 25 -10.61 11.13 10.53
N GLU A 26 -11.78 11.45 11.08
CA GLU A 26 -13.07 11.20 10.44
C GLU A 26 -13.43 12.21 9.35
N THR A 27 -12.63 13.27 9.19
CA THR A 27 -12.81 14.31 8.16
C THR A 27 -12.05 14.02 6.86
N THR A 28 -11.22 12.96 6.84
CA THR A 28 -10.39 12.58 5.68
C THR A 28 -10.52 11.08 5.40
N GLY A 29 -10.08 10.62 4.22
CA GLY A 29 -9.98 9.18 3.90
C GLY A 29 -8.64 8.54 4.28
N LEU A 30 -7.79 9.23 5.06
CA LEU A 30 -6.47 8.74 5.45
C LEU A 30 -6.58 7.76 6.61
N HIS A 31 -5.85 6.63 6.56
CA HIS A 31 -5.81 5.65 7.63
C HIS A 31 -5.58 6.32 9.01
N PRO A 32 -6.44 6.11 10.03
CA PRO A 32 -6.36 6.83 11.31
C PRO A 32 -5.03 6.72 12.04
N ALA A 33 -4.28 5.63 11.85
CA ALA A 33 -2.94 5.45 12.43
C ALA A 33 -1.95 6.57 12.09
N TRP A 34 -2.12 7.27 10.97
CA TRP A 34 -1.31 8.45 10.62
C TRP A 34 -1.39 9.56 11.67
N ARG A 35 -2.48 9.63 12.45
CA ARG A 35 -2.62 10.62 13.53
C ARG A 35 -1.72 10.35 14.73
N LYS A 36 -1.23 9.11 14.87
CA LYS A 36 -0.35 8.68 15.97
C LYS A 36 1.06 8.33 15.49
N ALA A 37 1.27 8.19 14.19
CA ALA A 37 2.56 7.86 13.62
C ALA A 37 3.60 8.98 13.82
N LEU A 38 4.85 8.58 14.05
CA LEU A 38 6.00 9.49 14.10
C LEU A 38 6.74 9.58 12.75
N GLY A 39 6.64 8.53 11.93
CA GLY A 39 7.24 8.48 10.61
C GLY A 39 6.79 7.24 9.84
N LEU A 40 7.22 7.17 8.58
CA LEU A 40 6.98 6.06 7.66
C LEU A 40 8.30 5.30 7.48
N ALA A 41 8.38 4.09 8.03
CA ALA A 41 9.49 3.19 7.78
C ALA A 41 9.27 2.43 6.47
N TYR A 42 10.31 2.31 5.65
CA TYR A 42 10.24 1.61 4.38
C TYR A 42 11.54 0.87 4.08
N PHE A 43 11.46 -0.07 3.15
CA PHE A 43 12.62 -0.66 2.49
C PHE A 43 12.37 -0.77 0.99
N THR A 44 13.44 -0.88 0.24
CA THR A 44 13.44 -1.06 -1.21
C THR A 44 14.45 -2.15 -1.56
N GLU A 45 14.14 -2.89 -2.60
CA GLU A 45 15.05 -3.82 -3.24
C GLU A 45 15.10 -3.46 -4.72
N SER A 46 16.23 -3.69 -5.36
CA SER A 46 16.40 -3.43 -6.78
C SER A 46 17.14 -4.55 -7.49
N TRP A 47 17.05 -4.50 -8.81
CA TRP A 47 17.78 -5.33 -9.76
C TRP A 47 18.29 -4.43 -10.88
N ALA A 48 19.26 -4.91 -11.67
CA ALA A 48 19.79 -4.19 -12.81
C ALA A 48 18.96 -4.46 -14.07
N ASP A 49 18.93 -3.48 -14.99
CA ASP A 49 18.36 -3.69 -16.32
C ASP A 49 19.08 -4.86 -17.02
N GLY A 50 18.30 -5.82 -17.53
CA GLY A 50 18.82 -7.02 -18.18
C GLY A 50 19.10 -8.20 -17.24
N ASP A 51 18.90 -8.04 -15.93
CA ASP A 51 18.98 -9.17 -15.00
C ASP A 51 17.97 -10.27 -15.38
N PRO A 52 18.35 -11.55 -15.23
CA PRO A 52 17.47 -12.66 -15.58
C PRO A 52 16.24 -12.70 -14.67
N ALA A 53 15.14 -13.26 -15.18
CA ALA A 53 13.90 -13.39 -14.42
C ALA A 53 14.10 -14.09 -13.05
N SER A 54 15.06 -15.00 -12.92
CA SER A 54 15.40 -15.66 -11.65
C SER A 54 15.90 -14.68 -10.58
N VAL A 55 16.65 -13.65 -10.96
CA VAL A 55 17.11 -12.58 -10.05
C VAL A 55 15.92 -11.72 -9.62
N ILE A 56 15.07 -11.31 -10.57
CA ILE A 56 13.86 -10.52 -10.29
C ILE A 56 12.92 -11.30 -9.34
N GLN A 57 12.74 -12.61 -9.57
CA GLN A 57 11.96 -13.47 -8.69
C GLN A 57 12.58 -13.59 -7.29
N GLY A 58 13.91 -13.64 -7.19
CA GLY A 58 14.63 -13.58 -5.92
C GLY A 58 14.37 -12.28 -5.16
N VAL A 59 14.36 -11.15 -5.86
CA VAL A 59 14.03 -9.83 -5.29
C VAL A 59 12.58 -9.79 -4.81
N ARG A 60 11.61 -10.26 -5.61
CA ARG A 60 10.20 -10.33 -5.20
C ARG A 60 10.00 -11.10 -3.89
N LYS A 61 10.66 -12.26 -3.75
CA LYS A 61 10.63 -13.05 -2.49
C LYS A 61 11.27 -12.34 -1.30
N LYS A 62 12.24 -11.43 -1.51
CA LYS A 62 12.76 -10.58 -0.44
C LYS A 62 11.72 -9.55 -0.03
N ILE A 63 11.06 -8.91 -1.00
CA ILE A 63 10.00 -7.93 -0.73
C ILE A 63 8.84 -8.58 0.02
N GLU A 64 8.34 -9.74 -0.41
CA GLU A 64 7.29 -10.50 0.29
C GLU A 64 7.65 -10.73 1.76
N ARG A 65 8.87 -11.22 2.04
CA ARG A 65 9.33 -11.43 3.42
C ARG A 65 9.50 -10.12 4.20
N GLY A 66 9.91 -9.04 3.55
CA GLY A 66 10.07 -7.73 4.19
C GLY A 66 8.73 -7.09 4.55
N VAL A 67 7.70 -7.26 3.71
CA VAL A 67 6.32 -6.85 4.02
C VAL A 67 5.83 -7.55 5.27
N ASP A 68 6.02 -8.87 5.38
CA ASP A 68 5.64 -9.64 6.57
C ASP A 68 6.27 -9.11 7.87
N ILE A 69 7.53 -8.68 7.79
CA ILE A 69 8.24 -8.08 8.93
C ILE A 69 7.63 -6.73 9.28
N LEU A 70 7.39 -5.86 8.29
CA LEU A 70 6.82 -4.53 8.53
C LEU A 70 5.37 -4.58 9.03
N GLU A 71 4.53 -5.49 8.50
CA GLU A 71 3.16 -5.70 8.98
C GLU A 71 3.12 -6.06 10.47
N GLY A 72 4.13 -6.78 10.98
CA GLY A 72 4.25 -7.14 12.39
C GLY A 72 4.67 -5.98 13.32
N LEU A 73 5.17 -4.88 12.77
CA LEU A 73 5.72 -3.74 13.52
C LEU A 73 4.88 -2.47 13.35
N GLY A 74 4.27 -2.30 12.17
CA GLY A 74 3.50 -1.13 11.78
C GLY A 74 2.02 -1.20 12.15
N SER A 75 1.31 -0.09 11.99
CA SER A 75 -0.14 -0.01 12.18
C SER A 75 -0.91 0.40 10.91
N ALA A 76 -0.19 0.76 9.84
CA ALA A 76 -0.69 1.14 8.52
C ALA A 76 0.46 1.18 7.50
N THR A 77 0.14 1.06 6.22
CA THR A 77 1.08 1.33 5.11
C THR A 77 0.58 2.52 4.27
N TYR A 78 1.51 3.29 3.74
CA TYR A 78 1.18 4.33 2.77
C TYR A 78 0.86 3.73 1.41
N PHE A 79 -0.41 3.77 1.01
CA PHE A 79 -0.91 3.15 -0.24
C PHE A 79 -0.08 3.49 -1.49
N ASN A 80 0.40 4.73 -1.60
CA ASN A 80 1.12 5.20 -2.79
C ASN A 80 2.55 4.63 -2.92
N GLU A 81 3.11 4.06 -1.84
CA GLU A 81 4.46 3.49 -1.80
C GLU A 81 4.43 2.03 -1.29
N ALA A 82 3.27 1.40 -1.39
CA ALA A 82 3.03 0.06 -0.85
C ALA A 82 3.50 -1.04 -1.79
N SER A 83 3.73 -2.22 -1.21
CA SER A 83 4.02 -3.43 -1.95
C SER A 83 2.74 -4.06 -2.53
N PRO A 84 2.79 -4.71 -3.71
CA PRO A 84 1.67 -5.51 -4.21
C PRO A 84 1.44 -6.80 -3.39
N PHE A 85 2.31 -7.10 -2.42
CA PHE A 85 2.25 -8.32 -1.59
C PHE A 85 1.60 -8.13 -0.22
N GLU A 86 0.98 -6.97 0.03
CA GLU A 86 0.23 -6.69 1.25
C GLU A 86 -0.92 -7.69 1.42
N LYS A 87 -1.04 -8.32 2.59
CA LYS A 87 -1.97 -9.45 2.79
C LYS A 87 -3.42 -9.02 2.93
N ASP A 88 -3.63 -7.87 3.55
CA ASP A 88 -4.94 -7.26 3.77
C ASP A 88 -4.90 -5.77 3.40
N PRO A 89 -4.91 -5.44 2.09
CA PRO A 89 -4.88 -4.05 1.61
C PRO A 89 -5.98 -3.16 2.21
N GLN A 90 -7.15 -3.73 2.50
CA GLN A 90 -8.29 -2.98 3.05
C GLN A 90 -7.94 -2.42 4.42
N LYS A 91 -7.44 -3.30 5.30
CA LYS A 91 -7.01 -2.94 6.63
C LYS A 91 -5.74 -2.10 6.59
N THR A 92 -4.72 -2.55 5.86
CA THR A 92 -3.39 -1.92 5.88
C THR A 92 -3.41 -0.50 5.32
N PHE A 93 -4.19 -0.23 4.27
CA PHE A 93 -4.21 1.09 3.61
C PHE A 93 -5.31 2.01 4.12
N PHE A 94 -6.47 1.47 4.51
CA PHE A 94 -7.66 2.27 4.83
C PHE A 94 -8.18 2.06 6.25
N GLY A 95 -7.88 0.92 6.87
CA GLY A 95 -8.25 0.64 8.27
C GLY A 95 -9.76 0.74 8.49
N SER A 96 -10.16 1.38 9.59
CA SER A 96 -11.58 1.55 9.93
C SER A 96 -12.37 2.40 8.93
N HIS A 97 -11.70 3.14 8.04
CA HIS A 97 -12.37 3.93 7.01
C HIS A 97 -12.80 3.11 5.80
N TYR A 98 -12.29 1.89 5.63
CA TYR A 98 -12.55 1.08 4.44
C TYR A 98 -14.04 0.95 4.11
N GLN A 99 -14.87 0.60 5.11
CA GLN A 99 -16.30 0.39 4.88
C GLN A 99 -17.02 1.67 4.41
N ARG A 100 -16.65 2.82 4.96
CA ARG A 100 -17.21 4.12 4.53
C ARG A 100 -16.76 4.46 3.11
N LEU A 101 -15.48 4.24 2.79
CA LEU A 101 -14.95 4.45 1.44
C LEU A 101 -15.61 3.52 0.42
N LYS A 102 -15.84 2.25 0.77
CA LYS A 102 -16.54 1.27 -0.06
C LYS A 102 -17.98 1.68 -0.34
N THR A 103 -18.70 2.20 0.66
CA THR A 103 -20.04 2.77 0.46
C THR A 103 -20.03 3.94 -0.52
N ILE A 104 -19.04 4.84 -0.42
CA ILE A 104 -18.87 5.96 -1.36
C ILE A 104 -18.57 5.43 -2.77
N LYS A 105 -17.64 4.47 -2.89
CA LYS A 105 -17.28 3.81 -4.14
C LYS A 105 -18.51 3.21 -4.83
N ASN A 106 -19.31 2.42 -4.11
CA ASN A 106 -20.50 1.78 -4.66
C ASN A 106 -21.59 2.80 -5.07
N LYS A 107 -21.64 3.97 -4.43
CA LYS A 107 -22.57 5.05 -4.81
C LYS A 107 -22.20 5.67 -6.16
N TYR A 108 -20.90 5.90 -6.39
CA TYR A 108 -20.42 6.65 -7.56
C TYR A 108 -19.91 5.76 -8.71
N ASP A 109 -19.56 4.52 -8.42
CA ASP A 109 -19.12 3.51 -9.38
C ASP A 109 -19.78 2.15 -9.08
N PRO A 110 -21.11 2.05 -9.23
CA PRO A 110 -21.87 0.84 -8.88
C PRO A 110 -21.55 -0.36 -9.77
N THR A 111 -20.99 -0.13 -10.96
CA THR A 111 -20.56 -1.17 -11.90
C THR A 111 -19.10 -1.55 -11.73
N GLY A 112 -18.37 -0.85 -10.86
CA GLY A 112 -16.95 -1.09 -10.61
C GLY A 112 -16.07 -0.90 -11.83
N LEU A 113 -16.29 0.15 -12.63
CA LEU A 113 -15.47 0.45 -13.81
C LEU A 113 -14.04 0.84 -13.44
N PHE A 114 -13.86 1.55 -12.33
CA PHE A 114 -12.55 2.11 -11.93
C PHE A 114 -11.88 1.22 -10.87
N ILE A 115 -11.12 0.23 -11.30
CA ILE A 115 -10.47 -0.73 -10.38
C ILE A 115 -8.96 -0.50 -10.41
N VAL A 116 -8.35 -0.58 -9.22
CA VAL A 116 -6.90 -0.59 -9.05
C VAL A 116 -6.53 -1.67 -8.05
N ALA A 117 -5.36 -2.30 -8.22
CA ALA A 117 -4.88 -3.33 -7.30
C ALA A 117 -4.76 -2.78 -5.87
N GLY A 118 -5.35 -3.49 -4.89
CA GLY A 118 -5.35 -3.10 -3.48
C GLY A 118 -6.18 -1.84 -3.15
N GLY A 119 -6.86 -1.26 -4.13
CA GLY A 119 -7.71 -0.08 -3.93
C GLY A 119 -9.06 -0.39 -3.29
N VAL A 120 -9.80 0.66 -2.93
CA VAL A 120 -11.15 0.52 -2.39
C VAL A 120 -12.04 -0.24 -3.38
N GLY A 121 -12.53 -1.39 -2.93
CA GLY A 121 -13.40 -2.25 -3.70
C GLY A 121 -12.74 -3.23 -4.66
N SER A 122 -11.41 -3.33 -4.66
CA SER A 122 -10.68 -4.33 -5.47
C SER A 122 -10.94 -5.77 -5.02
N ASP A 123 -11.47 -5.97 -3.82
CA ASP A 123 -11.85 -7.26 -3.24
C ASP A 123 -13.08 -7.91 -3.86
N ASP A 124 -13.89 -7.14 -4.59
CA ASP A 124 -14.98 -7.67 -5.40
C ASP A 124 -14.48 -8.38 -6.68
N TRP A 125 -13.17 -8.27 -6.98
CA TRP A 125 -12.56 -8.70 -8.23
C TRP A 125 -11.54 -9.83 -7.98
N ASP A 126 -11.27 -10.65 -8.99
CA ASP A 126 -10.18 -11.62 -8.90
C ASP A 126 -8.80 -10.97 -9.14
N SER A 127 -7.73 -11.73 -8.89
CA SER A 127 -6.35 -11.26 -9.06
C SER A 127 -5.98 -10.94 -10.51
N SER A 128 -6.84 -11.31 -11.48
CA SER A 128 -6.73 -10.92 -12.88
C SER A 128 -7.57 -9.68 -13.23
N LEU A 129 -8.18 -9.03 -12.24
CA LEU A 129 -9.10 -7.90 -12.39
C LEU A 129 -10.33 -8.24 -13.25
N ASN A 130 -10.75 -9.50 -13.26
CA ASN A 130 -12.02 -9.92 -13.87
C ASN A 130 -13.14 -9.90 -12.81
N HIS A 131 -14.35 -9.54 -13.26
CA HIS A 131 -15.52 -9.36 -12.40
C HIS A 131 -15.97 -10.69 -11.80
N ARG A 132 -16.07 -10.79 -10.46
CA ARG A 132 -16.63 -11.97 -9.79
C ARG A 132 -18.15 -11.88 -9.61
N LYS A 133 -18.88 -11.50 -10.66
CA LYS A 133 -20.32 -11.78 -10.75
C LYS A 133 -20.68 -12.14 -12.18
#